data_AF-A0A3M2FG67-F1
#
_entry.id   AF-A0A3M2FG67-F1
#
_cell.length_a   1.000
_cell.length_b   1.000
_cell.length_c   1.000
_cell.angle_alpha   90.00
_cell.angle_beta   90.00
_cell.angle_gamma   90.00
#
_symmetry.space_group_name_H-M   'P 1'
#
loop_
_entity.id
_entity.type
_entity.pdbx_description
1 polymer ?
#
loop_
_entity_poly.entity_id
_entity_poly.type
_entity_poly.pdbx_seq_one_letter_code
_entity_poly.pdbx_strand_id
1 'polypeptide(L)'
;MATKSGKGSPLFILLIVLLSAALIIVLTVPTQIWEKEKLDKEQAQYNMSSIYEAEKFYHRFTKHYTTEPDTLLSFLAKDSTLKHAEKLVRYTNELRDLVDEYMNIPFVKSLLAISQNINSITEDLENNKRYFKMNGDILNEADQLNLSLQVFHNDIKLPNFVSVVTTLDSIYQLRRDLSDYNLQTAATMFSQMTQSVNTGLSNVEMDNFNEQWGPLTARIETFAKTVINSPISKVTSTGDRIRDFNGTVNKNLDIISRTDINANVSHANDVQTRLENAYQTYLKDFIVTNRTAQYRLAEQDSQVLYLKKENFFSPVNQQPYLLMIDADSADVKVESPVLLEDLQNMVRPVADEVKGLTFTAPFGAYADSLKSIMNKALGIKKKIRRNIDITIKNKELEEVVGKYNNSSEYGAFGNLKHFVDVAGRSNSFSDITTASEDGRNALSIFRQLYGDKLFNNIDSIHTQIRGHLEEYNAILGRIRRLPRGVTNFEKDLAGLDALVEQMKSAQSSVDLNQLDQLQKKLEEAIIFSKEGKTLPVYGIFETTIKNFGYIYKNVKSWEEEN
;
A
#
# COMPACT_ATOMS: atom_id res chain seq x y z
N MET A 1 32.30 -69.31 16.65
CA MET A 1 31.67 -68.48 15.60
C MET A 1 32.21 -67.07 15.76
N ALA A 2 33.01 -66.60 14.81
CA ALA A 2 33.69 -65.31 14.88
C ALA A 2 32.71 -64.17 14.63
N THR A 3 32.36 -63.41 15.68
CA THR A 3 31.69 -62.12 15.55
C THR A 3 32.73 -61.09 15.08
N LYS A 4 32.96 -61.04 13.76
CA LYS A 4 33.65 -59.90 13.14
C LYS A 4 32.73 -58.68 13.31
N SER A 5 32.99 -57.89 14.34
CA SER A 5 32.54 -56.50 14.42
C SER A 5 33.14 -55.79 13.21
N GLY A 6 32.35 -55.66 12.14
CA GLY A 6 32.71 -54.91 10.97
C GLY A 6 32.87 -53.46 11.39
N LYS A 7 34.11 -53.02 11.64
CA LYS A 7 34.44 -51.61 11.73
C LYS A 7 33.93 -50.99 10.43
N GLY A 8 32.84 -50.22 10.51
CA GLY A 8 32.30 -49.51 9.36
C GLY A 8 33.43 -48.79 8.66
N SER A 9 33.57 -48.99 7.35
CA SER A 9 34.66 -48.39 6.59
C SER A 9 34.64 -46.88 6.86
N PRO A 10 35.75 -46.27 7.32
CA PRO A 10 35.85 -44.83 7.53
C PRO A 10 35.38 -44.03 6.30
N LEU A 11 35.53 -44.61 5.11
CA LEU A 11 35.04 -44.07 3.85
C LEU A 11 33.51 -43.90 3.80
N PHE A 12 32.74 -44.86 4.33
CA PHE A 12 31.26 -44.78 4.34
C PHE A 12 30.75 -43.74 5.32
N ILE A 13 31.39 -43.61 6.48
CA ILE A 13 31.04 -42.58 7.46
C ILE A 13 31.30 -41.19 6.86
N LEU A 14 32.45 -41.00 6.22
CA LEU A 14 32.79 -39.75 5.54
C LEU A 14 31.82 -39.44 4.40
N LEU A 15 31.44 -40.44 3.60
CA LEU A 15 30.45 -40.29 2.54
C LEU A 15 29.06 -39.90 3.07
N ILE A 16 28.59 -40.54 4.14
CA ILE A 16 27.29 -40.21 4.76
C ILE A 16 27.29 -38.79 5.30
N VAL A 17 28.37 -38.35 5.96
CA VAL A 17 28.50 -36.97 6.44
C VAL A 17 28.48 -35.98 5.28
N LEU A 18 29.20 -36.27 4.19
CA LEU A 18 29.23 -35.42 3.00
C LEU A 18 27.87 -35.33 2.31
N LEU A 19 27.16 -36.46 2.16
CA LEU A 19 25.80 -36.48 1.60
C LEU A 19 24.79 -35.76 2.50
N SER A 20 24.92 -35.91 3.82
CA SER A 20 24.06 -35.19 4.78
C SER A 20 24.29 -33.69 4.73
N ALA A 21 25.56 -33.26 4.63
CA ALA A 21 25.91 -31.84 4.45
C ALA A 21 25.39 -31.29 3.11
N ALA A 22 25.54 -32.04 2.02
CA ALA A 22 24.99 -31.68 0.71
C ALA A 22 23.46 -31.57 0.75
N LEU A 23 22.77 -32.49 1.43
CA LEU A 23 21.32 -32.44 1.60
C LEU A 23 20.88 -31.21 2.38
N ILE A 24 21.59 -30.86 3.46
CA ILE A 24 21.31 -29.64 4.24
C ILE A 24 21.46 -28.41 3.34
N ILE A 25 22.53 -28.30 2.56
CA ILE A 25 22.78 -27.17 1.64
C ILE A 25 21.65 -27.05 0.60
N VAL A 26 21.22 -28.18 0.02
CA VAL A 26 20.14 -28.21 -0.98
C VAL A 26 18.80 -27.75 -0.42
N LEU A 27 18.56 -27.93 0.87
CA LEU A 27 17.33 -27.47 1.53
C LEU A 27 17.43 -26.02 2.02
N THR A 28 18.58 -25.61 2.55
CA THR A 28 18.71 -24.28 3.19
C THR A 28 18.95 -23.16 2.18
N VAL A 29 19.75 -23.39 1.14
CA VAL A 29 20.13 -22.33 0.18
C VAL A 29 18.93 -21.79 -0.60
N PRO A 30 18.02 -22.59 -1.19
CA PRO A 30 16.84 -22.06 -1.86
C PRO A 30 15.95 -21.20 -0.95
N THR A 31 15.77 -21.64 0.29
CA THR A 31 14.98 -20.90 1.29
C THR A 31 15.59 -19.52 1.56
N GLN A 32 16.92 -19.44 1.73
CA GLN A 32 17.63 -18.19 1.92
C GLN A 32 17.57 -17.28 0.67
N ILE A 33 17.59 -17.85 -0.53
CA ILE A 33 17.44 -17.09 -1.78
C ILE A 33 16.04 -16.46 -1.84
N TRP A 34 14.97 -17.23 -1.60
CA TRP A 34 13.60 -16.72 -1.61
C TRP A 34 13.34 -15.68 -0.52
N GLU A 35 13.87 -15.88 0.68
CA GLU A 35 13.78 -14.89 1.76
C GLU A 35 14.49 -13.58 1.37
N LYS A 36 15.67 -13.68 0.73
CA LYS A 36 16.40 -12.51 0.24
C LYS A 36 15.64 -11.80 -0.88
N GLU A 37 15.10 -12.53 -1.86
CA GLU A 37 14.29 -11.95 -2.94
C GLU A 37 13.07 -11.20 -2.41
N LYS A 38 12.39 -11.79 -1.41
CA LYS A 38 11.26 -11.16 -0.73
C LYS A 38 11.68 -9.89 0.01
N LEU A 39 12.78 -9.96 0.76
CA LEU A 39 13.33 -8.80 1.48
C LEU A 39 13.73 -7.67 0.53
N ASP A 40 14.43 -8.00 -0.56
CA ASP A 40 14.86 -7.03 -1.58
C ASP A 40 13.65 -6.37 -2.24
N LYS A 41 12.59 -7.14 -2.54
CA LYS A 41 11.32 -6.62 -3.07
C LYS A 41 10.62 -5.68 -2.08
N GLU A 42 10.42 -6.12 -0.84
CA GLU A 42 9.77 -5.33 0.21
C GLU A 42 10.55 -4.03 0.49
N GLN A 43 11.88 -4.13 0.59
CA GLN A 43 12.75 -2.98 0.80
C GLN A 43 12.70 -2.01 -0.40
N ALA A 44 12.68 -2.53 -1.63
CA ALA A 44 12.60 -1.68 -2.81
C ALA A 44 11.27 -0.92 -2.91
N GLN A 45 10.16 -1.61 -2.64
CA GLN A 45 8.82 -0.99 -2.62
C GLN A 45 8.66 0.01 -1.48
N TYR A 46 9.22 -0.29 -0.31
CA TYR A 46 9.30 0.66 0.81
C TYR A 46 10.13 1.89 0.46
N ASN A 47 11.29 1.72 -0.16
CA ASN A 47 12.15 2.81 -0.62
C ASN A 47 11.41 3.73 -1.61
N MET A 48 10.78 3.16 -2.65
CA MET A 48 10.02 3.95 -3.62
C MET A 48 8.85 4.71 -2.98
N SER A 49 8.11 4.06 -2.08
CA SER A 49 6.99 4.70 -1.35
C SER A 49 7.49 5.85 -0.48
N SER A 50 8.63 5.65 0.20
CA SER A 50 9.21 6.67 1.08
C SER A 50 9.73 7.88 0.31
N ILE A 51 10.38 7.66 -0.83
CA ILE A 51 10.80 8.73 -1.73
C ILE A 51 9.58 9.48 -2.29
N TYR A 52 8.55 8.76 -2.74
CA TYR A 52 7.33 9.37 -3.28
C TYR A 52 6.59 10.23 -2.25
N GLU A 53 6.42 9.76 -1.02
CA GLU A 53 5.78 10.53 0.04
C GLU A 53 6.64 11.71 0.50
N ALA A 54 7.97 11.56 0.49
CA ALA A 54 8.88 12.67 0.77
C ALA A 54 8.81 13.76 -0.30
N GLU A 55 8.75 13.39 -1.59
CA GLU A 55 8.56 14.32 -2.70
C GLU A 55 7.20 15.04 -2.62
N LYS A 56 6.13 14.32 -2.29
CA LYS A 56 4.81 14.94 -2.02
C LYS A 56 4.85 15.90 -0.84
N PHE A 57 5.53 15.52 0.24
CA PHE A 57 5.71 16.38 1.39
C PHE A 57 6.46 17.66 1.00
N TYR A 58 7.58 17.54 0.29
CA TYR A 58 8.35 18.67 -0.24
C TYR A 58 7.49 19.58 -1.13
N HIS A 59 6.77 19.01 -2.11
CA HIS A 59 5.90 19.74 -3.02
C HIS A 59 4.80 20.52 -2.30
N ARG A 60 4.21 19.99 -1.20
CA ARG A 60 3.19 20.73 -0.44
C ARG A 60 3.69 22.09 0.03
N PHE A 61 4.96 22.18 0.43
CA PHE A 61 5.60 23.40 0.94
C PHE A 61 6.25 24.26 -0.14
N THR A 62 6.92 23.66 -1.12
CA THR A 62 7.71 24.39 -2.13
C THR A 62 6.98 24.62 -3.46
N LYS A 63 5.87 23.89 -3.70
CA LYS A 63 5.14 23.82 -4.98
C LYS A 63 5.95 23.25 -6.14
N HIS A 64 7.10 22.64 -5.86
CA HIS A 64 7.98 22.03 -6.84
C HIS A 64 8.45 20.66 -6.33
N TYR A 65 8.84 19.77 -7.23
CA TYR A 65 9.54 18.52 -6.90
C TYR A 65 11.05 18.70 -7.07
N THR A 66 11.83 17.80 -6.49
CA THR A 66 13.28 17.77 -6.68
C THR A 66 13.72 16.40 -7.21
N THR A 67 14.79 16.39 -8.01
CA THR A 67 15.46 15.14 -8.40
C THR A 67 16.73 14.90 -7.58
N GLU A 68 17.08 15.83 -6.68
CA GLU A 68 18.29 15.79 -5.88
C GLU A 68 18.00 15.25 -4.46
N PRO A 69 18.52 14.05 -4.10
CA PRO A 69 18.28 13.45 -2.79
C PRO A 69 18.77 14.31 -1.62
N ASP A 70 19.93 14.95 -1.75
CA ASP A 70 20.52 15.74 -0.66
C ASP A 70 19.66 17.00 -0.37
N THR A 71 19.07 17.60 -1.39
CA THR A 71 18.11 18.71 -1.25
C THR A 71 16.88 18.26 -0.49
N LEU A 72 16.30 17.11 -0.85
CA LEU A 72 15.13 16.55 -0.17
C LEU A 72 15.43 16.21 1.30
N LEU A 73 16.51 15.48 1.56
CA LEU A 73 16.93 15.09 2.92
C LEU A 73 17.24 16.30 3.80
N SER A 74 17.90 17.32 3.25
CA SER A 74 18.21 18.54 4.01
C SER A 74 16.96 19.35 4.37
N PHE A 75 15.92 19.31 3.52
CA PHE A 75 14.62 19.91 3.80
C PHE A 75 13.91 19.15 4.93
N LEU A 76 13.81 17.83 4.82
CA LEU A 76 13.19 16.98 5.85
C LEU A 76 13.90 17.10 7.21
N ALA A 77 15.24 17.15 7.21
CA ALA A 77 16.01 17.31 8.45
C ALA A 77 15.78 18.65 9.15
N LYS A 78 15.37 19.69 8.43
CA LYS A 78 15.04 21.01 8.98
C LYS A 78 13.59 21.13 9.43
N ASP A 79 12.71 20.23 8.98
CA ASP A 79 11.31 20.27 9.38
C ASP A 79 11.14 19.92 10.86
N SER A 80 10.42 20.78 11.58
CA SER A 80 10.10 20.58 12.99
C SER A 80 8.78 19.84 13.17
N THR A 81 7.91 19.81 12.16
CA THR A 81 6.57 19.20 12.30
C THR A 81 6.63 17.69 12.45
N LEU A 82 7.44 17.01 11.61
CA LEU A 82 7.66 15.56 11.70
C LEU A 82 8.36 15.18 13.01
N LYS A 83 9.35 15.97 13.44
CA LYS A 83 10.04 15.75 14.74
C LYS A 83 9.09 15.92 15.92
N HIS A 84 8.16 16.88 15.86
CA HIS A 84 7.13 17.05 16.88
C HIS A 84 6.17 15.85 16.91
N ALA A 85 5.78 15.31 15.76
CA ALA A 85 4.94 14.11 15.70
C ALA A 85 5.67 12.88 16.30
N GLU A 86 6.95 12.66 15.97
CA GLU A 86 7.75 11.57 16.55
C GLU A 86 7.85 11.73 18.07
N LYS A 87 8.14 12.94 18.53
CA LYS A 87 8.25 13.26 19.95
C LYS A 87 6.93 13.03 20.70
N LEU A 88 5.79 13.38 20.09
CA LEU A 88 4.45 13.12 20.63
C LEU A 88 4.19 11.61 20.75
N VAL A 89 4.55 10.82 19.74
CA VAL A 89 4.41 9.36 19.78
C VAL A 89 5.28 8.75 20.88
N ARG A 90 6.53 9.19 20.98
CA ARG A 90 7.43 8.76 22.05
C ARG A 90 6.87 9.07 23.44
N TYR A 91 6.40 10.30 23.67
CA TYR A 91 5.81 10.67 24.96
C TYR A 91 4.49 9.94 25.25
N THR A 92 3.69 9.67 24.23
CA THR A 92 2.47 8.86 24.39
C THR A 92 2.81 7.44 24.86
N ASN A 93 3.82 6.82 24.23
CA ASN A 93 4.26 5.48 24.62
C ASN A 93 4.92 5.46 26.00
N GLU A 94 5.73 6.46 26.34
CA GLU A 94 6.28 6.63 27.69
C GLU A 94 5.17 6.71 28.76
N LEU A 95 4.15 7.55 28.53
CA LEU A 95 3.02 7.66 29.45
C LEU A 95 2.26 6.34 29.57
N ARG A 96 1.98 5.67 28.44
CA ARG A 96 1.33 4.36 28.44
C ARG A 96 2.13 3.34 29.25
N ASP A 97 3.44 3.28 29.04
CA ASP A 97 4.30 2.30 29.68
C ASP A 97 4.37 2.55 31.21
N LEU A 98 4.37 3.81 31.66
CA LEU A 98 4.26 4.15 33.08
C LEU A 98 2.91 3.73 33.68
N VAL A 99 1.80 3.94 32.97
CA VAL A 99 0.48 3.50 33.41
C VAL A 99 0.39 1.97 33.43
N ASP A 100 0.98 1.29 32.44
CA ASP A 100 1.05 -0.16 32.38
C ASP A 100 1.87 -0.73 33.53
N GLU A 101 2.99 -0.09 33.86
CA GLU A 101 3.80 -0.43 35.02
C GLU A 101 2.96 -0.32 36.31
N TYR A 102 2.26 0.80 36.51
CA TYR A 102 1.38 1.03 37.66
C TYR A 102 0.27 -0.02 37.77
N MET A 103 -0.44 -0.28 36.67
CA MET A 103 -1.57 -1.21 36.64
C MET A 103 -1.14 -2.68 36.78
N ASN A 104 0.13 -2.99 36.54
CA ASN A 104 0.68 -4.33 36.71
C ASN A 104 1.35 -4.58 38.07
N ILE A 105 1.39 -3.59 38.96
CA ILE A 105 1.78 -3.80 40.37
C ILE A 105 0.88 -4.89 40.96
N PRO A 106 1.41 -5.99 41.55
CA PRO A 106 0.63 -7.16 41.92
C PRO A 106 -0.62 -6.86 42.76
N PHE A 107 -0.48 -5.95 43.74
CA PHE A 107 -1.60 -5.55 44.60
C PHE A 107 -2.69 -4.79 43.81
N VAL A 108 -2.30 -3.77 43.04
CA VAL A 108 -3.20 -2.97 42.18
C VAL A 108 -3.93 -3.85 41.17
N LYS A 109 -3.17 -4.70 40.45
CA LYS A 109 -3.71 -5.64 39.46
C LYS A 109 -4.74 -6.59 40.09
N SER A 110 -4.46 -7.08 41.29
CA SER A 110 -5.34 -8.00 42.00
C SER A 110 -6.64 -7.31 42.42
N LEU A 111 -6.58 -6.08 42.95
CA LEU A 111 -7.77 -5.31 43.32
C LEU A 111 -8.67 -5.03 42.11
N LEU A 112 -8.08 -4.61 40.99
CA LEU A 112 -8.82 -4.39 39.75
C LEU A 112 -9.47 -5.69 39.25
N ALA A 113 -8.71 -6.80 39.23
CA ALA A 113 -9.23 -8.09 38.79
C ALA A 113 -10.38 -8.57 39.68
N ILE A 114 -10.31 -8.35 41.00
CA ILE A 114 -11.40 -8.66 41.92
C ILE A 114 -12.66 -7.85 41.55
N SER A 115 -12.54 -6.53 41.42
CA SER A 115 -13.67 -5.66 41.06
C SER A 115 -14.32 -6.07 39.73
N GLN A 116 -13.52 -6.27 38.69
CA GLN A 116 -13.99 -6.65 37.36
C GLN A 116 -14.71 -8.00 37.35
N ASN A 117 -14.21 -8.99 38.10
CA ASN A 117 -14.86 -10.30 38.16
C ASN A 117 -16.15 -10.27 38.99
N ILE A 118 -16.24 -9.45 40.04
CA ILE A 118 -17.50 -9.22 40.78
C ILE A 118 -18.55 -8.58 39.87
N ASN A 119 -18.17 -7.56 39.10
CA ASN A 119 -19.04 -6.93 38.11
C ASN A 119 -19.45 -7.94 37.02
N SER A 120 -18.53 -8.78 36.56
CA SER A 120 -18.82 -9.82 35.56
C SER A 120 -19.85 -10.84 36.07
N ILE A 121 -19.78 -11.24 37.35
CA ILE A 121 -20.80 -12.11 37.97
C ILE A 121 -22.16 -11.40 37.96
N THR A 122 -22.21 -10.14 38.38
CA THR A 122 -23.43 -9.31 38.43
C THR A 122 -24.07 -9.18 37.04
N GLU A 123 -23.27 -8.85 36.02
CA GLU A 123 -23.71 -8.77 34.62
C GLU A 123 -24.20 -10.13 34.09
N ASP A 124 -23.50 -11.23 34.40
CA ASP A 124 -23.93 -12.56 33.96
C ASP A 124 -25.24 -13.00 34.61
N LEU A 125 -25.48 -12.62 35.87
CA LEU A 125 -26.77 -12.85 36.54
C LEU A 125 -27.90 -12.09 35.83
N GLU A 126 -27.70 -10.80 35.53
CA GLU A 126 -28.69 -9.96 34.86
C GLU A 126 -28.98 -10.42 33.42
N ASN A 127 -27.93 -10.61 32.62
CA ASN A 127 -28.05 -10.95 31.20
C ASN A 127 -28.70 -12.31 30.97
N ASN A 128 -28.65 -13.21 31.95
CA ASN A 128 -29.20 -14.57 31.85
C ASN A 128 -30.54 -14.77 32.59
N LYS A 129 -31.14 -13.71 33.16
CA LYS A 129 -32.45 -13.77 33.84
C LYS A 129 -33.53 -14.48 33.04
N ARG A 130 -33.55 -14.31 31.70
CA ARG A 130 -34.54 -14.97 30.82
C ARG A 130 -34.49 -16.51 30.92
N TYR A 131 -33.30 -17.09 31.12
CA TYR A 131 -33.12 -18.52 31.25
C TYR A 131 -33.50 -19.00 32.66
N PHE A 132 -33.21 -18.17 33.67
CA PHE A 132 -33.57 -18.45 35.06
C PHE A 132 -35.08 -18.48 35.29
N LYS A 133 -35.88 -17.74 34.51
CA LYS A 133 -37.36 -17.76 34.59
C LYS A 133 -37.99 -19.15 34.44
N MET A 134 -37.28 -20.11 33.82
CA MET A 134 -37.74 -21.50 33.70
C MET A 134 -37.67 -22.27 35.03
N ASN A 135 -36.97 -21.74 36.03
CA ASN A 135 -36.83 -22.31 37.36
C ASN A 135 -36.92 -21.19 38.41
N GLY A 136 -38.08 -21.08 39.07
CA GLY A 136 -38.37 -20.00 40.03
C GLY A 136 -37.36 -19.89 41.17
N ASP A 137 -36.83 -21.01 41.66
CA ASP A 137 -35.84 -21.01 42.75
C ASP A 137 -34.50 -20.43 42.29
N ILE A 138 -34.04 -20.80 41.09
CA ILE A 138 -32.82 -20.24 40.49
C ILE A 138 -32.99 -18.75 40.21
N LEU A 139 -34.15 -18.31 39.72
CA LEU A 139 -34.40 -16.89 39.50
C LEU A 139 -34.36 -16.09 40.81
N ASN A 140 -35.08 -16.57 41.84
CA ASN A 140 -35.11 -15.92 43.14
C ASN A 140 -33.71 -15.84 43.77
N GLU A 141 -32.94 -16.91 43.68
CA GLU A 141 -31.57 -16.94 44.19
C GLU A 141 -30.64 -16.02 43.39
N ALA A 142 -30.79 -15.96 42.06
CA ALA A 142 -30.03 -15.03 41.22
C ALA A 142 -30.32 -13.57 41.60
N ASP A 143 -31.60 -13.21 41.80
CA ASP A 143 -32.00 -11.86 42.19
C ASP A 143 -31.47 -11.48 43.59
N GLN A 144 -31.54 -12.40 44.55
CA GLN A 144 -31.00 -12.17 45.89
C GLN A 144 -29.47 -12.11 45.91
N LEU A 145 -28.80 -12.95 45.11
CA LEU A 145 -27.34 -12.93 44.98
C LEU A 145 -26.88 -11.62 44.35
N ASN A 146 -27.56 -11.18 43.29
CA ASN A 146 -27.30 -9.89 42.63
C ASN A 146 -27.47 -8.71 43.61
N LEU A 147 -28.56 -8.70 44.39
CA LEU A 147 -28.75 -7.69 45.44
C LEU A 147 -27.62 -7.74 46.49
N SER A 148 -27.18 -8.93 46.89
CA SER A 148 -26.11 -9.09 47.87
C SER A 148 -24.76 -8.59 47.34
N LEU A 149 -24.47 -8.82 46.05
CA LEU A 149 -23.28 -8.31 45.38
C LEU A 149 -23.31 -6.78 45.22
N GLN A 150 -24.48 -6.21 44.93
CA GLN A 150 -24.65 -4.74 44.89
C GLN A 150 -24.47 -4.09 46.27
N VAL A 151 -24.98 -4.72 47.33
CA VAL A 151 -24.75 -4.28 48.71
C VAL A 151 -23.27 -4.34 49.06
N PHE A 152 -22.61 -5.44 48.70
CA PHE A 152 -21.17 -5.60 48.91
C PHE A 152 -20.34 -4.51 48.20
N HIS A 153 -20.68 -4.18 46.96
CA HIS A 153 -19.98 -3.15 46.18
C HIS A 153 -20.15 -1.73 46.74
N ASN A 154 -21.15 -1.50 47.59
CA ASN A 154 -21.43 -0.20 48.21
C ASN A 154 -21.34 -0.25 49.74
N ASP A 155 -20.66 -1.26 50.30
CA ASP A 155 -20.65 -1.46 51.74
C ASP A 155 -19.87 -0.36 52.44
N ILE A 156 -20.50 0.24 53.45
CA ILE A 156 -19.90 1.29 54.30
C ILE A 156 -18.66 0.82 55.06
N LYS A 157 -18.44 -0.50 55.19
CA LYS A 157 -17.24 -1.09 55.79
C LYS A 157 -16.05 -1.20 54.84
N LEU A 158 -16.24 -0.95 53.54
CA LEU A 158 -15.23 -1.07 52.48
C LEU A 158 -14.95 0.26 51.74
N PRO A 159 -14.91 1.44 52.41
CA PRO A 159 -14.85 2.71 51.71
C PRO A 159 -13.57 2.89 50.89
N ASN A 160 -12.41 2.43 51.38
CA ASN A 160 -11.16 2.56 50.64
C ASN A 160 -11.10 1.58 49.47
N PHE A 161 -11.57 0.33 49.65
CA PHE A 161 -11.67 -0.62 48.54
C PHE A 161 -12.49 -0.04 47.38
N VAL A 162 -13.71 0.41 47.66
CA VAL A 162 -14.64 0.94 46.65
C VAL A 162 -14.04 2.17 45.94
N SER A 163 -13.47 3.10 46.71
CA SER A 163 -12.81 4.28 46.13
C SER A 163 -11.63 3.92 45.24
N VAL A 164 -10.78 2.99 45.68
CA VAL A 164 -9.61 2.54 44.93
C VAL A 164 -10.02 1.87 43.63
N VAL A 165 -10.92 0.88 43.66
CA VAL A 165 -11.28 0.12 42.45
C VAL A 165 -12.03 0.98 41.44
N THR A 166 -12.91 1.89 41.89
CA THR A 166 -13.59 2.85 41.00
C THR A 166 -12.58 3.76 40.29
N THR A 167 -11.55 4.20 41.01
CA THR A 167 -10.49 5.04 40.44
C THR A 167 -9.61 4.22 39.48
N LEU A 168 -9.29 2.97 39.81
CA LEU A 168 -8.54 2.06 38.93
C LEU A 168 -9.31 1.74 37.63
N ASP A 169 -10.62 1.57 37.69
CA ASP A 169 -11.47 1.41 36.51
C ASP A 169 -11.41 2.67 35.63
N SER A 170 -11.40 3.86 36.25
CA SER A 170 -11.23 5.13 35.52
C SER A 170 -9.85 5.26 34.87
N ILE A 171 -8.78 4.82 35.54
CA ILE A 171 -7.42 4.75 34.97
C ILE A 171 -7.40 3.78 33.78
N TYR A 172 -8.01 2.60 33.93
CA TYR A 172 -8.07 1.60 32.87
C TYR A 172 -8.81 2.13 31.63
N GLN A 173 -9.93 2.82 31.83
CA GLN A 173 -10.70 3.46 30.77
C GLN A 173 -9.87 4.55 30.08
N LEU A 174 -9.27 5.47 30.85
CA LEU A 174 -8.44 6.55 30.30
C LEU A 174 -7.23 6.00 29.52
N ARG A 175 -6.64 4.90 29.98
CA ARG A 175 -5.57 4.19 29.28
C ARG A 175 -6.02 3.67 27.92
N ARG A 176 -7.23 3.09 27.83
CA ARG A 176 -7.78 2.58 26.57
C ARG A 176 -8.08 3.72 25.60
N ASP A 177 -8.64 4.81 26.13
CA ASP A 177 -9.14 5.94 25.35
C ASP A 177 -8.08 7.07 25.24
N LEU A 178 -6.79 6.77 25.49
CA LEU A 178 -5.72 7.77 25.61
C LEU A 178 -5.63 8.69 24.38
N SER A 179 -5.85 8.15 23.18
CA SER A 179 -5.80 8.89 21.91
C SER A 179 -6.87 9.98 21.80
N ASP A 180 -7.91 9.92 22.63
CA ASP A 180 -9.02 10.87 22.61
C ASP A 180 -8.71 12.13 23.44
N TYR A 181 -7.63 12.10 24.21
CA TYR A 181 -7.19 13.18 25.07
C TYR A 181 -5.90 13.82 24.56
N ASN A 182 -5.74 15.12 24.83
CA ASN A 182 -4.42 15.71 24.72
C ASN A 182 -3.47 15.03 25.74
N LEU A 183 -2.18 14.95 25.40
CA LEU A 183 -1.24 14.19 26.21
C LEU A 183 -1.03 14.79 27.60
N GLN A 184 -1.07 16.12 27.73
CA GLN A 184 -0.93 16.82 29.02
C GLN A 184 -2.10 16.54 29.97
N THR A 185 -3.33 16.60 29.46
CA THR A 185 -4.57 16.34 30.18
C THR A 185 -4.59 14.89 30.63
N ALA A 186 -4.26 13.95 29.74
CA ALA A 186 -4.16 12.54 30.11
C ALA A 186 -3.12 12.32 31.21
N ALA A 187 -1.90 12.88 31.07
CA ALA A 187 -0.86 12.76 32.09
C ALA A 187 -1.27 13.35 33.44
N THR A 188 -1.96 14.50 33.43
CA THR A 188 -2.50 15.12 34.65
C THR A 188 -3.56 14.24 35.30
N MET A 189 -4.50 13.71 34.51
CA MET A 189 -5.55 12.82 35.01
C MET A 189 -4.96 11.54 35.60
N PHE A 190 -4.01 10.89 34.93
CA PHE A 190 -3.31 9.73 35.47
C PHE A 190 -2.58 10.06 36.78
N SER A 191 -1.87 11.18 36.83
CA SER A 191 -1.16 11.61 38.04
C SER A 191 -2.13 11.82 39.22
N GLN A 192 -3.26 12.50 39.00
CA GLN A 192 -4.29 12.72 40.02
C GLN A 192 -4.99 11.43 40.46
N MET A 193 -5.36 10.57 39.51
CA MET A 193 -6.04 9.31 39.81
C MET A 193 -5.11 8.34 40.54
N THR A 194 -3.85 8.20 40.12
CA THR A 194 -2.86 7.35 40.82
C THR A 194 -2.53 7.88 42.21
N GLN A 195 -2.48 9.20 42.40
CA GLN A 195 -2.36 9.81 43.74
C GLN A 195 -3.56 9.46 44.63
N SER A 196 -4.78 9.52 44.09
CA SER A 196 -6.00 9.14 44.81
C SER A 196 -5.98 7.66 45.20
N VAL A 197 -5.59 6.78 44.27
CA VAL A 197 -5.42 5.35 44.56
C VAL A 197 -4.38 5.14 45.65
N ASN A 198 -3.18 5.74 45.55
CA ASN A 198 -2.10 5.57 46.54
C ASN A 198 -2.52 6.00 47.95
N THR A 199 -3.38 7.01 48.07
CA THR A 199 -3.93 7.48 49.35
C THR A 199 -4.83 6.43 50.01
N GLY A 200 -5.59 5.67 49.23
CA GLY A 200 -6.46 4.60 49.71
C GLY A 200 -5.76 3.23 49.80
N LEU A 201 -4.68 3.01 49.05
CA LEU A 201 -4.09 1.69 48.82
C LEU A 201 -3.61 1.01 50.11
N SER A 202 -2.94 1.76 51.00
CA SER A 202 -2.48 1.22 52.29
C SER A 202 -3.60 0.96 53.29
N ASN A 203 -4.79 1.51 53.05
CA ASN A 203 -5.92 1.51 53.98
C ASN A 203 -7.08 0.64 53.49
N VAL A 204 -6.89 -0.13 52.42
CA VAL A 204 -7.90 -1.08 51.92
C VAL A 204 -8.23 -2.08 53.02
N GLU A 205 -9.52 -2.20 53.34
CA GLU A 205 -10.02 -2.96 54.47
C GLU A 205 -10.09 -4.47 54.18
N MET A 206 -8.95 -5.10 53.87
CA MET A 206 -8.90 -6.51 53.43
C MET A 206 -9.52 -7.50 54.43
N ASP A 207 -9.43 -7.23 55.73
CA ASP A 207 -10.05 -8.07 56.76
C ASP A 207 -11.59 -8.02 56.68
N ASN A 208 -12.16 -6.81 56.60
CA ASN A 208 -13.60 -6.61 56.40
C ASN A 208 -14.04 -7.20 55.04
N PHE A 209 -13.23 -7.04 54.00
CA PHE A 209 -13.50 -7.60 52.68
C PHE A 209 -13.62 -9.12 52.77
N ASN A 210 -12.66 -9.80 53.40
CA ASN A 210 -12.66 -11.25 53.55
C ASN A 210 -13.83 -11.75 54.41
N GLU A 211 -14.17 -11.05 55.49
CA GLU A 211 -15.32 -11.36 56.35
C GLU A 211 -16.63 -11.33 55.55
N GLN A 212 -16.79 -10.35 54.66
CA GLN A 212 -18.00 -10.17 53.87
C GLN A 212 -18.04 -11.04 52.60
N TRP A 213 -16.89 -11.25 51.96
CA TRP A 213 -16.80 -12.04 50.73
C TRP A 213 -16.91 -13.53 50.98
N GLY A 214 -16.43 -14.04 52.11
CA GLY A 214 -16.47 -15.47 52.44
C GLY A 214 -17.87 -16.09 52.32
N PRO A 215 -18.91 -15.53 52.98
CA PRO A 215 -20.29 -15.99 52.83
C PRO A 215 -20.81 -15.90 51.38
N LEU A 216 -20.45 -14.84 50.66
CA LEU A 216 -20.85 -14.64 49.26
C LEU A 216 -20.22 -15.70 48.35
N THR A 217 -18.94 -16.04 48.54
CA THR A 217 -18.27 -17.05 47.71
C THR A 217 -18.96 -18.41 47.83
N ALA A 218 -19.33 -18.82 49.06
CA ALA A 218 -20.04 -20.09 49.28
C ALA A 218 -21.43 -20.09 48.63
N ARG A 219 -22.12 -18.94 48.68
CA ARG A 219 -23.41 -18.73 48.02
C ARG A 219 -23.28 -18.79 46.50
N ILE A 220 -22.29 -18.10 45.91
CA ILE A 220 -22.00 -18.11 44.47
C ILE A 220 -21.69 -19.52 43.98
N GLU A 221 -20.86 -20.28 44.71
CA GLU A 221 -20.55 -21.66 44.35
C GLU A 221 -21.78 -22.58 44.38
N THR A 222 -22.64 -22.39 45.38
CA THR A 222 -23.89 -23.15 45.50
C THR A 222 -24.83 -22.82 44.34
N PHE A 223 -25.00 -21.52 44.04
CA PHE A 223 -25.79 -21.07 42.90
C PHE A 223 -25.25 -21.64 41.58
N ALA A 224 -23.95 -21.50 41.32
CA ALA A 224 -23.31 -22.01 40.11
C ALA A 224 -23.52 -23.52 39.94
N LYS A 225 -23.32 -24.31 41.00
CA LYS A 225 -23.60 -25.77 41.00
C LYS A 225 -25.06 -26.07 40.68
N THR A 226 -26.00 -25.32 41.27
CA THR A 226 -27.43 -25.47 40.99
C THR A 226 -27.76 -25.19 39.53
N VAL A 227 -27.22 -24.12 38.95
CA VAL A 227 -27.41 -23.79 37.52
C VAL A 227 -26.83 -24.89 36.62
N ILE A 228 -25.60 -25.34 36.89
CA ILE A 228 -24.92 -26.41 36.13
C ILE A 228 -25.73 -27.71 36.14
N ASN A 229 -26.29 -28.08 37.30
CA ASN A 229 -27.06 -29.31 37.47
C ASN A 229 -28.53 -29.19 37.03
N SER A 230 -28.97 -28.02 36.56
CA SER A 230 -30.33 -27.79 36.07
C SER A 230 -30.41 -27.90 34.54
N PRO A 231 -31.63 -27.97 33.95
CA PRO A 231 -31.80 -27.91 32.50
C PRO A 231 -31.24 -26.65 31.83
N ILE A 232 -30.98 -25.58 32.61
CA ILE A 232 -30.46 -24.29 32.11
C ILE A 232 -29.05 -24.45 31.53
N SER A 233 -28.24 -25.40 32.03
CA SER A 233 -26.90 -25.67 31.50
C SER A 233 -26.88 -26.13 30.04
N LYS A 234 -28.02 -26.61 29.53
CA LYS A 234 -28.17 -26.97 28.12
C LYS A 234 -28.31 -25.77 27.17
N VAL A 235 -28.65 -24.60 27.70
CA VAL A 235 -28.94 -23.39 26.91
C VAL A 235 -28.03 -22.20 27.24
N THR A 236 -27.24 -22.28 28.32
CA THR A 236 -26.23 -21.29 28.66
C THR A 236 -25.12 -21.88 29.53
N SER A 237 -23.90 -21.36 29.41
CA SER A 237 -22.74 -21.70 30.26
C SER A 237 -22.59 -20.78 31.49
N THR A 238 -23.63 -20.01 31.86
CA THR A 238 -23.56 -19.02 32.95
C THR A 238 -23.10 -19.60 34.28
N GLY A 239 -23.50 -20.83 34.62
CA GLY A 239 -23.05 -21.47 35.85
C GLY A 239 -21.53 -21.71 35.88
N ASP A 240 -20.93 -22.13 34.76
CA ASP A 240 -19.47 -22.31 34.66
C ASP A 240 -18.75 -20.95 34.69
N ARG A 241 -19.23 -19.96 33.93
CA ARG A 241 -18.60 -18.62 33.89
C ARG A 241 -18.61 -17.94 35.26
N ILE A 242 -19.73 -17.96 35.97
CA ILE A 242 -19.83 -17.40 37.33
C ILE A 242 -18.86 -18.10 38.29
N ARG A 243 -18.73 -19.43 38.19
CA ARG A 243 -17.76 -20.18 39.00
C ARG A 243 -16.32 -19.76 38.68
N ASP A 244 -15.98 -19.57 37.40
CA ASP A 244 -14.65 -19.16 36.96
C ASP A 244 -14.30 -17.73 37.39
N PHE A 245 -15.26 -16.80 37.31
CA PHE A 245 -15.11 -15.44 37.83
C PHE A 245 -14.89 -15.45 39.34
N ASN A 246 -15.69 -16.22 40.09
CA ASN A 246 -15.51 -16.38 41.54
C ASN A 246 -14.15 -17.00 41.89
N GLY A 247 -13.73 -18.02 41.15
CA GLY A 247 -12.40 -18.62 41.30
C GLY A 247 -11.27 -17.61 41.04
N THR A 248 -11.47 -16.69 40.09
CA THR A 248 -10.52 -15.60 39.81
C THR A 248 -10.47 -14.58 40.94
N VAL A 249 -11.61 -14.22 41.54
CA VAL A 249 -11.64 -13.36 42.74
C VAL A 249 -10.83 -14.02 43.87
N ASN A 250 -11.11 -15.28 44.19
CA ASN A 250 -10.45 -16.01 45.27
C ASN A 250 -8.94 -16.18 45.03
N LYS A 251 -8.54 -16.44 43.78
CA LYS A 251 -7.12 -16.49 43.39
C LYS A 251 -6.42 -15.16 43.63
N ASN A 252 -7.06 -14.03 43.29
CA ASN A 252 -6.46 -12.72 43.50
C ASN A 252 -6.41 -12.34 44.99
N LEU A 253 -7.39 -12.76 45.80
CA LEU A 253 -7.30 -12.63 47.27
C LEU A 253 -6.11 -13.41 47.85
N ASP A 254 -5.89 -14.63 47.37
CA ASP A 254 -4.72 -15.43 47.76
C ASP A 254 -3.40 -14.73 47.37
N ILE A 255 -3.32 -14.15 46.16
CA ILE A 255 -2.18 -13.33 45.74
C ILE A 255 -1.97 -12.15 46.70
N ILE A 256 -3.03 -11.40 47.02
CA ILE A 256 -2.96 -10.26 47.94
C ILE A 256 -2.43 -10.69 49.31
N SER A 257 -2.93 -11.79 49.88
CA SER A 257 -2.52 -12.27 51.21
C SER A 257 -1.05 -12.67 51.31
N ARG A 258 -0.42 -13.02 50.17
CA ARG A 258 1.01 -13.40 50.08
C ARG A 258 1.91 -12.26 49.64
N THR A 259 1.33 -11.12 49.30
CA THR A 259 2.03 -9.98 48.73
C THR A 259 2.50 -9.03 49.82
N ASP A 260 3.73 -8.52 49.70
CA ASP A 260 4.19 -7.41 50.55
C ASP A 260 3.51 -6.11 50.11
N ILE A 261 2.45 -5.74 50.84
CA ILE A 261 1.65 -4.54 50.57
C ILE A 261 2.53 -3.29 50.68
N ASN A 262 3.45 -3.22 51.64
CA ASN A 262 4.31 -2.05 51.83
C ASN A 262 5.27 -1.87 50.65
N ALA A 263 5.87 -2.96 50.16
CA ALA A 263 6.71 -2.93 48.98
C ALA A 263 5.93 -2.46 47.73
N ASN A 264 4.71 -2.95 47.54
CA ASN A 264 3.87 -2.54 46.41
C ASN A 264 3.37 -1.09 46.52
N VAL A 265 3.02 -0.62 47.72
CA VAL A 265 2.68 0.79 47.96
C VAL A 265 3.89 1.68 47.68
N SER A 266 5.10 1.24 48.09
CA SER A 266 6.34 1.96 47.76
C SER A 266 6.59 2.01 46.25
N HIS A 267 6.38 0.91 45.52
CA HIS A 267 6.52 0.89 44.06
C HIS A 267 5.45 1.76 43.38
N ALA A 268 4.21 1.73 43.87
CA ALA A 268 3.14 2.58 43.36
C ALA A 268 3.43 4.07 43.54
N ASN A 269 4.07 4.46 44.65
CA ASN A 269 4.53 5.84 44.89
C ASN A 269 5.70 6.24 43.99
N ASP A 270 6.63 5.32 43.70
CA ASP A 270 7.71 5.57 42.74
C ASP A 270 7.18 5.82 41.32
N VAL A 271 6.28 4.96 40.83
CA VAL A 271 5.67 5.11 39.51
C VAL A 271 4.83 6.40 39.43
N GLN A 272 4.11 6.75 40.51
CA GLN A 272 3.36 8.00 40.61
C GLN A 272 4.28 9.22 40.52
N THR A 273 5.44 9.20 41.18
CA THR A 273 6.46 10.27 41.09
C THR A 273 7.00 10.38 39.66
N ARG A 274 7.21 9.26 38.97
CA ARG A 274 7.64 9.25 37.55
C ARG A 274 6.55 9.78 36.61
N LEU A 275 5.28 9.49 36.87
CA LEU A 275 4.15 10.09 36.14
C LEU A 275 4.08 11.62 36.33
N GLU A 276 4.29 12.11 37.55
CA GLU A 276 4.41 13.55 37.81
C GLU A 276 5.57 14.18 37.04
N ASN A 277 6.75 13.55 37.05
CA ASN A 277 7.92 14.01 36.32
C ASN A 277 7.69 14.02 34.80
N ALA A 278 7.01 13.00 34.26
CA ALA A 278 6.59 12.95 32.87
C ALA A 278 5.66 14.13 32.55
N TYR A 279 4.65 14.38 33.38
CA TYR A 279 3.77 15.55 33.24
C TYR A 279 4.55 16.88 33.25
N GLN A 280 5.48 17.08 34.19
CA GLN A 280 6.32 18.28 34.23
C GLN A 280 7.19 18.43 32.97
N THR A 281 7.66 17.31 32.41
CA THR A 281 8.39 17.30 31.13
C THR A 281 7.47 17.71 29.98
N TYR A 282 6.23 17.21 29.97
CA TYR A 282 5.25 17.53 28.93
C TYR A 282 4.83 19.00 28.96
N LEU A 283 4.74 19.62 30.15
CA LEU A 283 4.47 21.06 30.29
C LEU A 283 5.56 21.93 29.65
N LYS A 284 6.83 21.54 29.78
CA LYS A 284 7.95 22.26 29.15
C LYS A 284 7.89 22.20 27.62
N ASP A 285 7.22 21.19 27.08
CA ASP A 285 7.16 20.88 25.65
C ASP A 285 5.73 21.08 25.09
N PHE A 286 5.06 22.13 25.56
CA PHE A 286 3.63 22.40 25.34
C PHE A 286 3.17 22.32 23.88
N ILE A 287 3.98 22.81 22.94
CA ILE A 287 3.64 22.81 21.50
C ILE A 287 3.42 21.37 20.98
N VAL A 288 4.16 20.41 21.52
CA VAL A 288 4.06 19.00 21.14
C VAL A 288 2.92 18.33 21.89
N THR A 289 2.86 18.51 23.21
CA THR A 289 2.04 17.70 24.11
C THR A 289 0.60 18.23 24.28
N ASN A 290 0.28 19.44 23.80
CA ASN A 290 -1.10 19.93 23.71
C ASN A 290 -1.90 19.29 22.54
N ARG A 291 -1.30 18.35 21.80
CA ARG A 291 -1.97 17.55 20.78
C ARG A 291 -2.56 16.27 21.38
N THR A 292 -3.54 15.69 20.71
CA THR A 292 -4.10 14.37 21.05
C THR A 292 -3.00 13.32 21.04
N ALA A 293 -2.98 12.43 22.02
CA ALA A 293 -1.99 11.37 22.11
C ALA A 293 -2.03 10.46 20.87
N GLN A 294 -0.86 9.94 20.47
CA GLN A 294 -0.72 9.10 19.29
C GLN A 294 0.21 7.92 19.58
N TYR A 295 -0.27 6.69 19.40
CA TYR A 295 0.56 5.49 19.65
C TYR A 295 1.57 5.19 18.55
N ARG A 296 1.29 5.66 17.34
CA ARG A 296 2.11 5.45 16.14
C ARG A 296 2.03 6.66 15.24
N LEU A 297 3.09 6.89 14.48
CA LEU A 297 3.08 7.86 13.40
C LEU A 297 2.13 7.39 12.29
N ALA A 298 1.59 8.33 11.52
CA ALA A 298 0.98 8.00 10.24
C ALA A 298 2.05 7.32 9.37
N GLU A 299 1.64 6.34 8.55
CA GLU A 299 2.59 5.58 7.73
C GLU A 299 3.43 6.49 6.82
N GLN A 300 2.79 7.49 6.21
CA GLN A 300 3.44 8.51 5.39
C GLN A 300 4.51 9.28 6.18
N ASP A 301 4.15 9.79 7.36
CA ASP A 301 5.08 10.55 8.21
C ASP A 301 6.26 9.67 8.67
N SER A 302 6.00 8.39 8.99
CA SER A 302 7.04 7.43 9.35
C SER A 302 8.00 7.17 8.18
N GLN A 303 7.47 6.97 6.98
CA GLN A 303 8.28 6.75 5.77
C GLN A 303 9.17 7.97 5.47
N VAL A 304 8.62 9.18 5.59
CA VAL A 304 9.38 10.43 5.38
C VAL A 304 10.44 10.64 6.47
N LEU A 305 10.10 10.41 7.73
CA LEU A 305 10.98 10.65 8.87
C LEU A 305 12.22 9.75 8.86
N TYR A 306 12.04 8.47 8.49
CA TYR A 306 13.14 7.50 8.45
C TYR A 306 13.80 7.38 7.07
N LEU A 307 13.48 8.28 6.14
CA LEU A 307 14.14 8.34 4.84
C LEU A 307 15.61 8.75 5.02
N LYS A 308 16.51 7.92 4.50
CA LYS A 308 17.95 8.14 4.48
C LYS A 308 18.48 8.08 3.05
N LYS A 309 19.76 8.40 2.88
CA LYS A 309 20.42 8.40 1.57
C LYS A 309 20.41 7.02 0.90
N GLU A 310 20.53 5.96 1.69
CA GLU A 310 20.53 4.58 1.20
C GLU A 310 19.18 4.19 0.58
N ASN A 311 18.09 4.80 1.03
CA ASN A 311 16.76 4.53 0.48
C ASN A 311 16.62 5.00 -0.98
N PHE A 312 17.45 5.93 -1.45
CA PHE A 312 17.44 6.38 -2.84
C PHE A 312 18.06 5.39 -3.83
N PHE A 313 18.60 4.27 -3.35
CA PHE A 313 19.23 3.26 -4.17
C PHE A 313 18.48 1.93 -4.08
N SER A 314 18.45 1.21 -5.20
CA SER A 314 17.88 -0.13 -5.28
C SER A 314 18.73 -1.12 -4.48
N PRO A 315 18.12 -1.99 -3.66
CA PRO A 315 18.86 -2.99 -2.88
C PRO A 315 19.59 -4.01 -3.76
N VAL A 316 19.11 -4.24 -5.00
CA VAL A 316 19.65 -5.27 -5.90
C VAL A 316 20.86 -4.81 -6.67
N ASN A 317 20.77 -3.67 -7.36
CA ASN A 317 21.81 -3.20 -8.28
C ASN A 317 22.50 -1.89 -7.83
N GLN A 318 22.10 -1.34 -6.67
CA GLN A 318 22.64 -0.10 -6.11
C GLN A 318 22.54 1.11 -7.04
N GLN A 319 21.69 1.04 -8.06
CA GLN A 319 21.39 2.18 -8.92
C GLN A 319 20.33 3.08 -8.26
N PRO A 320 20.40 4.40 -8.48
CA PRO A 320 19.42 5.32 -7.92
C PRO A 320 18.04 5.09 -8.53
N TYR A 321 16.98 5.25 -7.72
CA TYR A 321 15.62 5.27 -8.24
C TYR A 321 15.42 6.43 -9.21
N LEU A 322 14.56 6.19 -10.20
CA LEU A 322 14.32 7.13 -11.29
C LEU A 322 13.19 8.06 -10.89
N LEU A 323 13.51 9.35 -10.81
CA LEU A 323 12.56 10.43 -10.49
C LEU A 323 12.24 11.17 -11.78
N MET A 324 11.00 11.04 -12.25
CA MET A 324 10.51 11.71 -13.44
C MET A 324 9.43 12.70 -13.05
N ILE A 325 9.67 13.98 -13.31
CA ILE A 325 8.74 15.06 -13.00
C ILE A 325 8.02 15.41 -14.30
N ASP A 326 6.70 15.27 -14.29
CA ASP A 326 5.87 15.67 -15.43
C ASP A 326 5.82 17.20 -15.49
N ALA A 327 6.32 17.77 -16.59
CA ALA A 327 6.38 19.21 -16.78
C ALA A 327 4.99 19.88 -16.79
N ASP A 328 3.96 19.11 -17.16
CA ASP A 328 2.60 19.62 -17.36
C ASP A 328 1.65 19.23 -16.21
N SER A 329 1.90 18.11 -15.51
CA SER A 329 0.94 17.55 -14.54
C SER A 329 1.19 17.87 -13.07
N ALA A 330 2.34 18.48 -12.73
CA ALA A 330 2.75 18.66 -11.33
C ALA A 330 2.66 17.34 -10.53
N ASP A 331 3.00 16.21 -11.16
CA ASP A 331 3.16 14.92 -10.52
C ASP A 331 4.61 14.45 -10.66
N VAL A 332 5.01 13.56 -9.74
CA VAL A 332 6.26 12.82 -9.79
C VAL A 332 5.99 11.33 -9.99
N LYS A 333 6.79 10.68 -10.83
CA LYS A 333 6.87 9.23 -10.96
C LYS A 333 8.18 8.75 -10.34
N VAL A 334 8.08 7.79 -9.42
CA VAL A 334 9.23 7.11 -8.82
C VAL A 334 9.26 5.69 -9.36
N GLU A 335 10.35 5.29 -9.99
CA GLU A 335 10.44 4.00 -10.67
C GLU A 335 11.74 3.26 -10.38
N SER A 336 11.62 1.92 -10.32
CA SER A 336 12.76 1.02 -10.14
C SER A 336 13.70 1.03 -11.35
N PRO A 337 15.02 1.19 -11.15
CA PRO A 337 16.01 1.12 -12.24
C PRO A 337 16.35 -0.32 -12.64
N VAL A 338 15.86 -1.32 -11.89
CA VAL A 338 16.26 -2.72 -12.05
C VAL A 338 15.79 -3.27 -13.40
N LEU A 339 16.69 -3.91 -14.14
CA LEU A 339 16.48 -4.43 -15.51
C LEU A 339 16.19 -3.38 -16.60
N LEU A 340 16.27 -2.07 -16.31
CA LEU A 340 16.02 -1.03 -17.31
C LEU A 340 17.00 -1.11 -18.48
N GLU A 341 18.30 -1.21 -18.19
CA GLU A 341 19.33 -1.28 -19.23
C GLU A 341 19.23 -2.57 -20.05
N ASP A 342 18.94 -3.71 -19.41
CA ASP A 342 18.71 -4.98 -20.10
C ASP A 342 17.52 -4.87 -21.07
N LEU A 343 16.40 -4.30 -20.61
CA LEU A 343 15.22 -4.08 -21.47
C LEU A 343 15.55 -3.14 -22.63
N GLN A 344 16.23 -2.02 -22.36
CA GLN A 344 16.68 -1.08 -23.40
C GLN A 344 17.56 -1.76 -24.46
N ASN A 345 18.47 -2.65 -24.04
CA ASN A 345 19.35 -3.39 -24.94
C ASN A 345 18.58 -4.40 -25.80
N MET A 346 17.45 -4.93 -25.30
CA MET A 346 16.56 -5.78 -26.10
C MET A 346 15.74 -4.97 -27.12
N VAL A 347 15.18 -3.82 -26.72
CA VAL A 347 14.22 -3.08 -27.57
C VAL A 347 14.86 -2.11 -28.56
N ARG A 348 16.03 -1.55 -28.26
CA ARG A 348 16.68 -0.55 -29.15
C ARG A 348 17.00 -1.11 -30.54
N PRO A 349 17.60 -2.31 -30.69
CA PRO A 349 17.83 -2.90 -32.01
C PRO A 349 16.52 -3.13 -32.77
N VAL A 350 15.47 -3.53 -32.06
CA VAL A 350 14.13 -3.72 -32.65
C VAL A 350 13.56 -2.39 -33.15
N ALA A 351 13.70 -1.30 -32.38
CA ALA A 351 13.28 0.02 -32.80
C ALA A 351 14.03 0.51 -34.05
N ASP A 352 15.33 0.26 -34.13
CA ASP A 352 16.13 0.60 -35.31
C ASP A 352 15.70 -0.21 -36.55
N GLU A 353 15.40 -1.51 -36.39
CA GLU A 353 14.86 -2.35 -37.46
C GLU A 353 13.46 -1.91 -37.89
N VAL A 354 12.57 -1.56 -36.94
CA VAL A 354 11.22 -1.04 -37.21
C VAL A 354 11.30 0.27 -38.00
N LYS A 355 12.22 1.17 -37.64
CA LYS A 355 12.46 2.42 -38.37
C LYS A 355 12.92 2.18 -39.81
N GLY A 356 13.57 1.04 -40.08
CA GLY A 356 14.03 0.63 -41.41
C GLY A 356 12.96 -0.03 -42.29
N LEU A 357 11.76 -0.31 -41.77
CA LEU A 357 10.69 -0.96 -42.54
C LEU A 357 10.22 -0.07 -43.69
N THR A 358 10.09 -0.66 -44.88
CA THR A 358 9.85 0.05 -46.15
C THR A 358 8.56 0.86 -46.20
N PHE A 359 7.56 0.49 -45.40
CA PHE A 359 6.28 1.19 -45.33
C PHE A 359 6.24 2.36 -44.34
N THR A 360 7.17 2.46 -43.39
CA THR A 360 7.11 3.50 -42.35
C THR A 360 7.25 4.90 -42.91
N ALA A 361 8.15 5.11 -43.87
CA ALA A 361 8.35 6.40 -44.51
C ALA A 361 7.14 6.87 -45.34
N PRO A 362 6.53 6.04 -46.22
CA PRO A 362 5.29 6.40 -46.90
C PRO A 362 4.13 6.75 -45.95
N PHE A 363 3.92 5.98 -44.88
CA PHE A 363 2.88 6.29 -43.89
C PHE A 363 3.12 7.63 -43.18
N GLY A 364 4.36 7.90 -42.78
CA GLY A 364 4.74 9.20 -42.20
C GLY A 364 4.51 10.37 -43.16
N ALA A 365 4.96 10.23 -44.41
CA ALA A 365 4.80 11.26 -45.43
C ALA A 365 3.33 11.50 -45.78
N TYR A 366 2.48 10.48 -45.76
CA TYR A 366 1.04 10.62 -45.97
C TYR A 366 0.37 11.37 -44.82
N ALA A 367 0.72 11.04 -43.57
CA ALA A 367 0.26 11.75 -42.39
C ALA A 367 0.61 13.25 -42.44
N ASP A 368 1.87 13.56 -42.77
CA ASP A 368 2.36 14.93 -42.90
C ASP A 368 1.68 15.67 -44.06
N SER A 369 1.42 14.97 -45.17
CA SER A 369 0.68 15.52 -46.32
C SER A 369 -0.76 15.86 -45.96
N LEU A 370 -1.47 14.99 -45.23
CA LEU A 370 -2.82 15.30 -44.74
C LEU A 370 -2.82 16.50 -43.79
N LYS A 371 -1.85 16.59 -42.88
CA LYS A 371 -1.71 17.76 -41.99
C LYS A 371 -1.47 19.05 -42.79
N SER A 372 -0.62 19.00 -43.82
CA SER A 372 -0.36 20.13 -44.73
C SER A 372 -1.62 20.54 -45.50
N ILE A 373 -2.37 19.58 -46.04
CA ILE A 373 -3.64 19.79 -46.74
C ILE A 373 -4.66 20.44 -45.81
N MET A 374 -4.81 19.96 -44.58
CA MET A 374 -5.71 20.55 -43.58
C MET A 374 -5.33 21.98 -43.25
N ASN A 375 -4.04 22.27 -43.05
CA ASN A 375 -3.55 23.64 -42.82
C ASN A 375 -3.84 24.56 -44.02
N LYS A 376 -3.63 24.06 -45.25
CA LYS A 376 -3.93 24.78 -46.48
C LYS A 376 -5.44 25.04 -46.62
N ALA A 377 -6.28 24.04 -46.38
CA ALA A 377 -7.74 24.14 -46.43
C ALA A 377 -8.27 25.18 -45.42
N LEU A 378 -7.76 25.16 -44.18
CA LEU A 378 -8.03 26.19 -43.18
C LEU A 378 -7.57 27.59 -43.62
N GLY A 379 -6.41 27.69 -44.27
CA GLY A 379 -5.92 28.94 -44.86
C GLY A 379 -6.85 29.49 -45.95
N ILE A 380 -7.35 28.62 -46.82
CA ILE A 380 -8.32 28.96 -47.88
C ILE A 380 -9.65 29.41 -47.24
N LYS A 381 -10.18 28.66 -46.27
CA LYS A 381 -11.37 29.02 -45.48
C LYS A 381 -11.26 30.43 -44.92
N LYS A 382 -10.11 30.76 -44.31
CA LYS A 382 -9.83 32.07 -43.72
C LYS A 382 -9.81 33.20 -44.75
N LYS A 383 -9.43 32.94 -46.00
CA LYS A 383 -9.39 33.92 -47.09
C LYS A 383 -10.73 34.05 -47.83
N ILE A 384 -11.55 32.99 -47.86
CA ILE A 384 -12.83 32.92 -48.59
C ILE A 384 -14.00 32.69 -47.61
N ARG A 385 -14.03 33.43 -46.49
CA ARG A 385 -14.98 33.19 -45.39
C ARG A 385 -16.46 33.35 -45.76
N ARG A 386 -16.75 34.11 -46.82
CA ARG A 386 -18.13 34.37 -47.28
C ARG A 386 -18.69 33.28 -48.19
N ASN A 387 -17.87 32.32 -48.62
CA ASN A 387 -18.33 31.20 -49.44
C ASN A 387 -18.75 30.03 -48.53
N ILE A 388 -20.05 29.73 -48.53
CA ILE A 388 -20.65 28.69 -47.69
C ILE A 388 -20.16 27.31 -48.13
N ASP A 389 -20.06 27.05 -49.43
CA ASP A 389 -19.61 25.77 -49.99
C ASP A 389 -18.18 25.42 -49.53
N ILE A 390 -17.27 26.40 -49.52
CA ILE A 390 -15.92 26.24 -48.97
C ILE A 390 -15.98 25.89 -47.48
N THR A 391 -16.86 26.53 -46.71
CA THR A 391 -16.99 26.26 -45.28
C THR A 391 -17.49 24.84 -45.01
N ILE A 392 -18.49 24.39 -45.77
CA ILE A 392 -19.03 23.03 -45.71
C ILE A 392 -17.94 22.03 -46.09
N LYS A 393 -17.26 22.24 -47.23
CA LYS A 393 -16.23 21.31 -47.72
C LYS A 393 -15.04 21.17 -46.78
N ASN A 394 -14.65 22.24 -46.06
CA ASN A 394 -13.63 22.14 -45.02
C ASN A 394 -14.05 21.23 -43.87
N LYS A 395 -15.32 21.29 -43.43
CA LYS A 395 -15.81 20.43 -42.34
C LYS A 395 -15.90 18.97 -42.78
N GLU A 396 -16.37 18.71 -43.99
CA GLU A 396 -16.42 17.35 -44.54
C GLU A 396 -15.01 16.76 -44.69
N LEU A 397 -14.05 17.56 -45.18
CA LEU A 397 -12.65 17.14 -45.26
C LEU A 397 -12.06 16.87 -43.87
N GLU A 398 -12.35 17.72 -42.88
CA GLU A 398 -11.95 17.53 -41.48
C GLU A 398 -12.52 16.22 -40.90
N GLU A 399 -13.78 15.91 -41.18
CA GLU A 399 -14.43 14.67 -40.75
C GLU A 399 -13.77 13.43 -41.37
N VAL A 400 -13.52 13.43 -42.69
CA VAL A 400 -12.91 12.27 -43.36
C VAL A 400 -11.44 12.09 -42.96
N VAL A 401 -10.68 13.19 -42.78
CA VAL A 401 -9.31 13.11 -42.23
C VAL A 401 -9.35 12.62 -40.77
N GLY A 402 -10.36 13.01 -39.99
CA GLY A 402 -10.59 12.46 -38.65
C GLY A 402 -10.82 10.94 -38.67
N LYS A 403 -11.57 10.42 -39.66
CA LYS A 403 -11.75 8.96 -39.85
C LYS A 403 -10.42 8.26 -40.16
N TYR A 404 -9.56 8.87 -40.97
CA TYR A 404 -8.21 8.35 -41.23
C TYR A 404 -7.39 8.26 -39.94
N ASN A 405 -7.37 9.32 -39.13
CA ASN A 405 -6.62 9.34 -37.87
C ASN A 405 -7.10 8.30 -36.84
N ASN A 406 -8.35 7.87 -36.95
CA ASN A 406 -8.95 6.85 -36.08
C ASN A 406 -8.94 5.45 -36.71
N SER A 407 -8.35 5.27 -37.89
CA SER A 407 -8.21 3.97 -38.53
C SER A 407 -7.20 3.09 -37.78
N SER A 408 -7.41 1.78 -37.79
CA SER A 408 -6.51 0.80 -37.17
C SER A 408 -5.08 0.88 -37.69
N GLU A 409 -4.92 1.14 -38.99
CA GLU A 409 -3.65 1.18 -39.70
C GLU A 409 -2.85 2.43 -39.33
N TYR A 410 -3.53 3.58 -39.22
CA TYR A 410 -2.90 4.81 -38.76
C TYR A 410 -2.59 4.77 -37.26
N GLY A 411 -3.51 4.22 -36.45
CA GLY A 411 -3.25 3.96 -35.03
C GLY A 411 -2.04 3.06 -34.83
N ALA A 412 -1.94 1.97 -35.59
CA ALA A 412 -0.79 1.08 -35.61
C ALA A 412 0.50 1.81 -36.00
N PHE A 413 0.48 2.64 -37.05
CA PHE A 413 1.63 3.47 -37.42
C PHE A 413 2.04 4.42 -36.29
N GLY A 414 1.06 5.07 -35.66
CA GLY A 414 1.27 5.95 -34.49
C GLY A 414 1.94 5.19 -33.35
N ASN A 415 1.48 3.98 -33.05
CA ASN A 415 2.06 3.11 -32.03
C ASN A 415 3.50 2.67 -32.37
N LEU A 416 3.80 2.29 -33.62
CA LEU A 416 5.18 1.98 -34.03
C LEU A 416 6.09 3.20 -33.91
N LYS A 417 5.62 4.37 -34.32
CA LYS A 417 6.38 5.61 -34.19
C LYS A 417 6.64 5.94 -32.72
N HIS A 418 5.61 5.84 -31.88
CA HIS A 418 5.72 6.05 -30.44
C HIS A 418 6.71 5.06 -29.81
N PHE A 419 6.65 3.78 -30.18
CA PHE A 419 7.60 2.77 -29.77
C PHE A 419 9.04 3.14 -30.13
N VAL A 420 9.30 3.53 -31.38
CA VAL A 420 10.64 3.95 -31.83
C VAL A 420 11.14 5.15 -31.02
N ASP A 421 10.26 6.13 -30.77
CA ASP A 421 10.61 7.33 -30.00
C ASP A 421 10.92 7.00 -28.52
N VAL A 422 10.11 6.14 -27.89
CA VAL A 422 10.27 5.73 -26.48
C VAL A 422 11.48 4.82 -26.30
N ALA A 423 11.66 3.78 -27.11
CA ALA A 423 12.77 2.84 -27.00
C ALA A 423 14.15 3.53 -27.15
N GLY A 424 14.21 4.59 -27.97
CA GLY A 424 15.45 5.34 -28.20
C GLY A 424 15.79 6.37 -27.12
N ARG A 425 14.82 6.83 -26.32
CA ARG A 425 14.99 8.04 -25.48
C ARG A 425 14.47 7.91 -24.04
N SER A 426 13.54 7.01 -23.79
CA SER A 426 12.93 6.89 -22.47
C SER A 426 13.87 6.20 -21.48
N ASN A 427 13.89 6.73 -20.27
CA ASN A 427 14.53 6.10 -19.11
C ASN A 427 13.49 5.46 -18.19
N SER A 428 12.27 5.18 -18.66
CA SER A 428 11.23 4.53 -17.87
C SER A 428 11.02 3.08 -18.31
N PHE A 429 11.10 2.15 -17.36
CA PHE A 429 10.91 0.72 -17.62
C PHE A 429 9.46 0.43 -18.06
N SER A 430 8.50 1.01 -17.36
CA SER A 430 7.07 0.90 -17.65
C SER A 430 6.66 1.58 -18.95
N ASP A 431 7.23 2.74 -19.29
CA ASP A 431 6.93 3.38 -20.58
C ASP A 431 7.47 2.53 -21.75
N ILE A 432 8.69 2.00 -21.63
CA ILE A 432 9.26 1.09 -22.64
C ILE A 432 8.41 -0.17 -22.77
N THR A 433 7.95 -0.74 -21.67
CA THR A 433 7.10 -1.94 -21.66
C THR A 433 5.79 -1.67 -22.40
N THR A 434 5.08 -0.60 -22.04
CA THR A 434 3.81 -0.21 -22.66
C THR A 434 4.00 0.04 -24.15
N ALA A 435 5.03 0.81 -24.52
CA ALA A 435 5.35 1.10 -25.91
C ALA A 435 5.71 -0.16 -26.70
N SER A 436 6.34 -1.16 -26.07
CA SER A 436 6.66 -2.44 -26.69
C SER A 436 5.41 -3.28 -26.95
N GLU A 437 4.44 -3.29 -26.03
CA GLU A 437 3.15 -3.96 -26.22
C GLU A 437 2.36 -3.33 -27.38
N ASP A 438 2.30 -1.99 -27.41
CA ASP A 438 1.68 -1.23 -28.49
C ASP A 438 2.37 -1.48 -29.83
N GLY A 439 3.71 -1.48 -29.85
CA GLY A 439 4.52 -1.78 -31.02
C GLY A 439 4.29 -3.20 -31.54
N ARG A 440 4.22 -4.20 -30.65
CA ARG A 440 3.95 -5.60 -31.01
C ARG A 440 2.57 -5.75 -31.64
N ASN A 441 1.54 -5.13 -31.04
CA ASN A 441 0.18 -5.15 -31.56
C ASN A 441 0.11 -4.46 -32.94
N ALA A 442 0.82 -3.35 -33.11
CA ALA A 442 0.91 -2.65 -34.38
C ALA A 442 1.60 -3.48 -35.48
N LEU A 443 2.71 -4.19 -35.16
CA LEU A 443 3.35 -5.11 -36.10
C LEU A 443 2.39 -6.22 -36.55
N SER A 444 1.55 -6.74 -35.65
CA SER A 444 0.53 -7.74 -36.00
C SER A 444 -0.50 -7.19 -36.99
N ILE A 445 -0.96 -5.95 -36.81
CA ILE A 445 -1.85 -5.27 -37.76
C ILE A 445 -1.17 -5.11 -39.13
N PHE A 446 0.08 -4.67 -39.17
CA PHE A 446 0.81 -4.53 -40.43
C PHE A 446 1.09 -5.87 -41.12
N ARG A 447 1.41 -6.91 -40.35
CA ARG A 447 1.54 -8.28 -40.86
C ARG A 447 0.25 -8.72 -41.54
N GLN A 448 -0.90 -8.52 -40.90
CA GLN A 448 -2.20 -8.85 -41.48
C GLN A 448 -2.48 -8.00 -42.73
N LEU A 449 -2.24 -6.69 -42.66
CA LEU A 449 -2.46 -5.76 -43.77
C LEU A 449 -1.68 -6.17 -45.03
N TYR A 450 -0.39 -6.50 -44.88
CA TYR A 450 0.49 -6.87 -45.99
C TYR A 450 0.33 -8.33 -46.43
N GLY A 451 0.08 -9.25 -45.50
CA GLY A 451 -0.13 -10.68 -45.76
C GLY A 451 -1.46 -10.97 -46.44
N ASP A 452 -2.56 -10.43 -45.92
CA ASP A 452 -3.92 -10.68 -46.41
C ASP A 452 -4.35 -9.66 -47.48
N LYS A 453 -3.48 -8.68 -47.80
CA LYS A 453 -3.71 -7.60 -48.77
C LYS A 453 -4.90 -6.70 -48.44
N LEU A 454 -5.14 -6.46 -47.14
CA LEU A 454 -6.35 -5.79 -46.65
C LEU A 454 -6.27 -4.25 -46.69
N PHE A 455 -5.87 -3.67 -47.83
CA PHE A 455 -5.79 -2.20 -47.98
C PHE A 455 -7.15 -1.50 -48.17
N ASN A 456 -8.25 -2.25 -48.13
CA ASN A 456 -9.61 -1.76 -48.42
C ASN A 456 -10.02 -0.55 -47.58
N ASN A 457 -9.61 -0.50 -46.30
CA ASN A 457 -9.91 0.63 -45.43
C ASN A 457 -9.14 1.89 -45.85
N ILE A 458 -7.83 1.76 -46.08
CA ILE A 458 -6.98 2.86 -46.55
C ILE A 458 -7.50 3.35 -47.91
N ASP A 459 -7.84 2.44 -48.82
CA ASP A 459 -8.37 2.76 -50.15
C ASP A 459 -9.72 3.47 -50.09
N SER A 460 -10.64 2.97 -49.26
CA SER A 460 -11.94 3.59 -49.06
C SER A 460 -11.80 5.01 -48.50
N ILE A 461 -10.99 5.19 -47.45
CA ILE A 461 -10.78 6.50 -46.83
C ILE A 461 -10.04 7.43 -47.80
N HIS A 462 -9.00 6.95 -48.47
CA HIS A 462 -8.26 7.73 -49.46
C HIS A 462 -9.15 8.17 -50.63
N THR A 463 -10.02 7.29 -51.13
CA THR A 463 -11.00 7.61 -52.18
C THR A 463 -11.96 8.71 -51.72
N GLN A 464 -12.41 8.67 -50.46
CA GLN A 464 -13.25 9.75 -49.90
C GLN A 464 -12.49 11.07 -49.80
N ILE A 465 -11.24 11.05 -49.29
CA ILE A 465 -10.39 12.24 -49.22
C ILE A 465 -10.19 12.83 -50.61
N ARG A 466 -9.88 11.98 -51.59
CA ARG A 466 -9.72 12.36 -52.99
C ARG A 466 -10.98 13.03 -53.53
N GLY A 467 -12.14 12.40 -53.39
CA GLY A 467 -13.43 12.95 -53.83
C GLY A 467 -13.70 14.33 -53.23
N HIS A 468 -13.48 14.49 -51.91
CA HIS A 468 -13.64 15.79 -51.26
C HIS A 468 -12.67 16.85 -51.78
N LEU A 469 -11.41 16.51 -52.07
CA LEU A 469 -10.43 17.44 -52.62
C LEU A 469 -10.73 17.82 -54.08
N GLU A 470 -11.21 16.89 -54.91
CA GLU A 470 -11.66 17.15 -56.27
C GLU A 470 -12.89 18.09 -56.29
N GLU A 471 -13.86 17.86 -55.42
CA GLU A 471 -15.01 18.76 -55.23
C GLU A 471 -14.56 20.13 -54.71
N TYR A 472 -13.57 20.17 -53.81
CA TYR A 472 -12.96 21.41 -53.35
C TYR A 472 -12.37 22.21 -54.51
N ASN A 473 -11.62 21.54 -55.41
CA ASN A 473 -11.06 22.16 -56.61
C ASN A 473 -12.15 22.69 -57.55
N ALA A 474 -13.25 21.93 -57.73
CA ALA A 474 -14.39 22.36 -58.54
C ALA A 474 -15.11 23.60 -57.96
N ILE A 475 -15.16 23.74 -56.63
CA ILE A 475 -15.68 24.95 -55.97
C ILE A 475 -14.73 26.12 -56.22
N LEU A 476 -13.42 25.94 -56.04
CA LEU A 476 -12.43 26.98 -56.29
C LEU A 476 -12.44 27.48 -57.74
N GLY A 477 -12.62 26.57 -58.72
CA GLY A 477 -12.72 26.91 -60.14
C GLY A 477 -13.96 27.75 -60.50
N ARG A 478 -15.04 27.66 -59.71
CA ARG A 478 -16.25 28.49 -59.89
C ARG A 478 -16.12 29.91 -59.35
N ILE A 479 -15.08 30.20 -58.54
CA ILE A 479 -14.86 31.52 -57.96
C ILE A 479 -14.16 32.43 -58.98
N ARG A 480 -14.88 33.42 -59.52
CA ARG A 480 -14.42 34.32 -60.59
C ARG A 480 -13.07 35.01 -60.34
N ARG A 481 -12.74 35.33 -59.07
CA ARG A 481 -11.45 35.93 -58.67
C ARG A 481 -10.99 35.33 -57.34
N LEU A 482 -10.02 34.44 -57.39
CA LEU A 482 -9.40 33.85 -56.20
C LEU A 482 -8.46 34.86 -55.51
N PRO A 483 -8.45 34.93 -54.15
CA PRO A 483 -7.48 35.74 -53.42
C PRO A 483 -6.04 35.30 -53.70
N ARG A 484 -5.08 36.25 -53.61
CA ARG A 484 -3.66 35.97 -53.85
C ARG A 484 -3.14 34.85 -52.94
N GLY A 485 -2.44 33.89 -53.54
CA GLY A 485 -1.87 32.73 -52.85
C GLY A 485 -2.89 31.66 -52.43
N VAL A 486 -4.08 31.64 -53.03
CA VAL A 486 -4.97 30.47 -52.99
C VAL A 486 -4.68 29.62 -54.22
N THR A 487 -4.30 28.36 -54.01
CA THR A 487 -4.05 27.37 -55.06
C THR A 487 -4.96 26.15 -54.84
N ASN A 488 -5.25 25.43 -55.93
CA ASN A 488 -6.00 24.17 -55.89
C ASN A 488 -5.15 23.05 -55.24
N PHE A 489 -5.76 21.88 -55.02
CA PHE A 489 -5.17 20.70 -54.39
C PHE A 489 -4.66 19.66 -55.40
N GLU A 490 -4.53 19.96 -56.68
CA GLU A 490 -4.13 18.97 -57.71
C GLU A 490 -2.75 18.35 -57.44
N LYS A 491 -1.77 19.16 -57.03
CA LYS A 491 -0.44 18.66 -56.64
C LYS A 491 -0.49 17.83 -55.37
N ASP A 492 -1.36 18.21 -54.43
CA ASP A 492 -1.51 17.51 -53.16
C ASP A 492 -2.16 16.14 -53.38
N LEU A 493 -3.19 16.08 -54.24
CA LEU A 493 -3.85 14.85 -54.70
C LEU A 493 -2.87 13.89 -55.36
N ALA A 494 -2.10 14.36 -56.35
CA ALA A 494 -1.09 13.53 -57.01
C ALA A 494 -0.02 13.01 -56.03
N GLY A 495 0.32 13.82 -55.01
CA GLY A 495 1.23 13.42 -53.93
C GLY A 495 0.63 12.32 -53.04
N LEU A 496 -0.64 12.46 -52.62
CA LEU A 496 -1.33 11.45 -51.83
C LEU A 496 -1.51 10.14 -52.62
N ASP A 497 -1.93 10.20 -53.88
CA ASP A 497 -2.08 9.04 -54.77
C ASP A 497 -0.74 8.28 -54.86
N ALA A 498 0.37 9.00 -55.10
CA ALA A 498 1.70 8.41 -55.18
C ALA A 498 2.13 7.76 -53.85
N LEU A 499 1.78 8.34 -52.71
CA LEU A 499 2.11 7.78 -51.39
C LEU A 499 1.29 6.52 -51.08
N VAL A 500 0.02 6.46 -51.44
CA VAL A 500 -0.80 5.24 -51.29
C VAL A 500 -0.28 4.12 -52.18
N GLU A 501 0.07 4.43 -53.43
CA GLU A 501 0.71 3.45 -54.31
C GLU A 501 2.09 3.01 -53.78
N GLN A 502 2.86 3.90 -53.14
CA GLN A 502 4.08 3.51 -52.43
C GLN A 502 3.79 2.55 -51.27
N MET A 503 2.78 2.82 -50.43
CA MET A 503 2.38 1.91 -49.34
C MET A 503 1.98 0.53 -49.84
N LYS A 504 1.23 0.47 -50.95
CA LYS A 504 0.80 -0.80 -51.57
C LYS A 504 1.94 -1.52 -52.26
N SER A 505 2.76 -0.82 -53.03
CA SER A 505 3.90 -1.40 -53.74
C SER A 505 4.97 -1.94 -52.79
N ALA A 506 5.05 -1.38 -51.57
CA ALA A 506 5.88 -1.91 -50.51
C ALA A 506 5.53 -3.38 -50.19
N GLN A 507 4.31 -3.84 -50.48
CA GLN A 507 3.88 -5.24 -50.26
C GLN A 507 4.84 -6.27 -50.84
N SER A 508 5.36 -6.04 -52.04
CA SER A 508 6.29 -6.97 -52.70
C SER A 508 7.68 -6.97 -52.06
N SER A 509 7.98 -5.97 -51.24
CA SER A 509 9.27 -5.74 -50.57
C SER A 509 9.22 -5.94 -49.05
N VAL A 510 8.03 -6.02 -48.46
CA VAL A 510 7.85 -6.30 -47.03
C VAL A 510 8.15 -7.77 -46.81
N ASP A 511 9.22 -8.04 -46.07
CA ASP A 511 9.52 -9.39 -45.61
C ASP A 511 8.59 -9.72 -44.42
N LEU A 512 7.56 -10.52 -44.68
CA LEU A 512 6.65 -10.99 -43.62
C LEU A 512 7.39 -11.78 -42.53
N ASN A 513 8.50 -12.46 -42.87
CA ASN A 513 9.31 -13.13 -41.87
C ASN A 513 10.04 -12.12 -40.98
N GLN A 514 10.46 -10.97 -41.53
CA GLN A 514 11.04 -9.89 -40.74
C GLN A 514 10.00 -9.33 -39.75
N LEU A 515 8.75 -9.13 -40.17
CA LEU A 515 7.68 -8.70 -39.26
C LEU A 515 7.43 -9.73 -38.14
N ASP A 516 7.39 -11.02 -38.48
CA ASP A 516 7.22 -12.11 -37.50
C ASP A 516 8.40 -12.17 -36.51
N GLN A 517 9.63 -11.97 -37.00
CA GLN A 517 10.83 -11.90 -36.16
C GLN A 517 10.80 -10.70 -35.22
N LEU A 518 10.43 -9.51 -35.72
CA LEU A 518 10.32 -8.30 -34.89
C LEU A 518 9.23 -8.45 -33.83
N GLN A 519 8.07 -8.99 -34.22
CA GLN A 519 6.98 -9.28 -33.28
C GLN A 519 7.45 -10.24 -32.18
N LYS A 520 8.16 -11.31 -32.54
CA LYS A 520 8.72 -12.27 -31.59
C LYS A 520 9.75 -11.63 -30.66
N LYS A 521 10.66 -10.79 -31.17
CA LYS A 521 11.64 -10.06 -30.33
C LYS A 521 10.94 -9.13 -29.33
N LEU A 522 9.87 -8.43 -29.74
CA LEU A 522 9.07 -7.63 -28.80
C LEU A 522 8.33 -8.49 -27.78
N GLU A 523 7.79 -9.63 -28.20
CA GLU A 523 7.16 -10.59 -27.28
C GLU A 523 8.16 -11.12 -26.25
N GLU A 524 9.38 -11.46 -26.66
CA GLU A 524 10.48 -11.83 -25.76
C GLU A 524 10.82 -10.69 -24.78
N ALA A 525 10.85 -9.44 -25.24
CA ALA A 525 11.07 -8.27 -24.38
C ALA A 525 9.93 -8.01 -23.38
N ILE A 526 8.67 -8.24 -23.78
CA ILE A 526 7.49 -8.12 -22.91
C ILE A 526 7.45 -9.25 -21.88
N ILE A 527 7.79 -10.48 -22.28
CA ILE A 527 7.93 -11.59 -21.33
C ILE A 527 9.05 -11.28 -20.34
N PHE A 528 10.20 -10.82 -20.83
CA PHE A 528 11.29 -10.37 -19.98
C PHE A 528 10.87 -9.26 -19.00
N SER A 529 10.06 -8.29 -19.43
CA SER A 529 9.63 -7.21 -18.53
C SER A 529 8.70 -7.68 -17.42
N LYS A 530 7.92 -8.75 -17.64
CA LYS A 530 6.99 -9.35 -16.67
C LYS A 530 7.64 -10.40 -15.77
N GLU A 531 8.47 -11.25 -16.36
CA GLU A 531 9.07 -12.40 -15.68
C GLU A 531 10.44 -12.08 -15.07
N GLY A 532 11.13 -11.07 -15.61
CA GLY A 532 12.46 -10.67 -15.17
C GLY A 532 13.56 -11.57 -15.74
N LYS A 533 14.66 -11.68 -14.99
CA LYS A 533 15.86 -12.43 -15.38
C LYS A 533 16.23 -13.43 -14.30
N THR A 534 16.48 -14.67 -14.72
CA THR A 534 17.03 -15.72 -13.84
C THR A 534 18.54 -15.71 -13.90
N LEU A 535 19.21 -15.70 -12.74
CA LEU A 535 20.65 -15.75 -12.62
C LEU A 535 21.09 -16.97 -11.80
N PRO A 536 22.15 -17.69 -12.23
CA PRO A 536 22.69 -18.78 -11.43
C PRO A 536 23.39 -18.22 -10.19
N VAL A 537 23.07 -18.79 -9.02
CA VAL A 537 23.69 -18.49 -7.73
C VAL A 537 24.24 -19.78 -7.14
N TYR A 538 25.47 -19.73 -6.62
CA TYR A 538 26.15 -20.90 -6.05
C TYR A 538 26.22 -22.12 -7.01
N GLY A 539 26.27 -21.87 -8.33
CA GLY A 539 26.52 -22.86 -9.38
C GLY A 539 25.36 -23.80 -9.74
N ILE A 540 24.44 -24.09 -8.81
CA ILE A 540 23.31 -25.02 -9.03
C ILE A 540 21.94 -24.43 -8.69
N PHE A 541 21.89 -23.27 -8.03
CA PHE A 541 20.65 -22.60 -7.70
C PHE A 541 20.42 -21.42 -8.61
N GLU A 542 19.20 -20.92 -8.62
CA GLU A 542 18.77 -19.81 -9.45
C GLU A 542 18.10 -18.76 -8.56
N THR A 543 18.34 -17.49 -8.86
CA THR A 543 17.61 -16.36 -8.30
C THR A 543 16.90 -15.62 -9.42
N THR A 544 15.68 -15.16 -9.15
CA THR A 544 14.89 -14.38 -10.11
C THR A 544 14.95 -12.92 -9.72
N ILE A 545 15.50 -12.09 -10.60
CA ILE A 545 15.48 -10.64 -10.46
C ILE A 545 14.34 -10.09 -11.30
N LYS A 546 13.46 -9.30 -10.69
CA LYS A 546 12.36 -8.60 -11.37
C LYS A 546 12.48 -7.09 -11.18
N ASN A 547 11.89 -6.31 -12.08
CA ASN A 547 11.66 -4.89 -11.83
C ASN A 547 10.67 -4.75 -10.66
N PHE A 548 10.90 -3.78 -9.77
CA PHE A 548 10.08 -3.61 -8.57
C PHE A 548 8.83 -2.73 -8.79
N GLY A 549 8.66 -2.22 -10.00
CA GLY A 549 7.55 -1.38 -10.42
C GLY A 549 7.82 0.11 -10.27
N TYR A 550 6.74 0.88 -10.27
CA TYR A 550 6.69 2.32 -10.13
C TYR A 550 5.53 2.79 -9.25
N ILE A 551 5.62 4.04 -8.79
CA ILE A 551 4.53 4.82 -8.20
C ILE A 551 4.30 6.07 -9.05
N TYR A 552 3.07 6.29 -9.49
CA TYR A 552 2.67 7.50 -10.22
C TYR A 552 1.20 7.85 -9.90
N LYS A 553 0.89 9.13 -9.67
CA LYS A 553 -0.47 9.60 -9.35
C LYS A 553 -1.16 8.81 -8.21
N ASN A 554 -0.41 8.48 -7.16
CA ASN A 554 -0.80 7.62 -6.02
C ASN A 554 -1.17 6.17 -6.38
N VAL A 555 -0.89 5.73 -7.60
CA VAL A 555 -1.05 4.34 -8.05
C VAL A 555 0.30 3.64 -7.91
N LYS A 556 0.30 2.49 -7.24
CA LYS A 556 1.45 1.59 -7.13
C LYS A 556 1.22 0.41 -8.05
N SER A 557 2.06 0.27 -9.06
CA SER A 557 1.96 -0.82 -10.05
C SER A 557 1.85 -2.23 -9.46
N TRP A 558 2.54 -2.50 -8.35
CA TRP A 558 2.50 -3.82 -7.68
C TRP A 558 1.21 -4.08 -6.86
N GLU A 559 0.35 -3.08 -6.70
CA GLU A 559 -0.99 -3.24 -6.11
C GLU A 559 -2.05 -3.54 -7.18
N GLU A 560 -1.78 -3.28 -8.46
CA GLU A 560 -2.68 -3.58 -9.59
C GLU A 560 -2.58 -5.05 -10.05
N GLU A 561 -1.47 -5.73 -9.72
CA GLU A 561 -1.21 -7.13 -10.12
C GLU A 561 -1.85 -8.18 -9.19
N ASN A 562 -2.48 -7.76 -8.09
CA ASN A 562 -3.20 -8.63 -7.14
C ASN A 562 -4.72 -8.49 -7.30
#